data_AF-A0A0G4J4X6-F1
#
_entry.id   AF-A0A0G4J4X6-F1
#
_cell.length_a   1.000
_cell.length_b   1.000
_cell.length_c   1.000
_cell.angle_alpha   90.00
_cell.angle_beta   90.00
_cell.angle_gamma   90.00
#
_symmetry.space_group_name_H-M   'P 1'
#
loop_
_entity.id
_entity.type
_entity.pdbx_description
1 polymer ?
#
loop_
_entity_poly.entity_id
_entity_poly.type
_entity_poly.pdbx_seq_one_letter_code
_entity_poly.pdbx_strand_id
1 'polypeptide(L)'
;MAQIAAVMQFMERVPALQRALKRVQSGQAAASPQEIANMARKVQDLQADILVQRMLTFGEAVKGVPEELASVRDKIANPLKLTVRQVAEGAVVAVQIFGFFCIGEMVGRRHVIGYTTPEQPSSAASHH
;
A
#
# COMPACT_ATOMS: atom_id res chain seq x y z
N MET A 1 5.35 30.76 -11.48
CA MET A 1 6.41 30.55 -12.51
C MET A 1 7.51 29.58 -12.06
N ALA A 2 8.08 29.68 -10.85
CA ALA A 2 9.19 28.83 -10.40
C ALA A 2 8.87 27.32 -10.21
N GLN A 3 7.63 26.97 -9.84
CA GLN A 3 7.23 25.57 -9.62
C GLN A 3 7.11 24.76 -10.92
N ILE A 4 6.79 25.41 -12.05
CA ILE A 4 6.69 24.73 -13.36
C ILE A 4 8.08 24.35 -13.87
N ALA A 5 9.09 25.18 -13.61
CA ALA A 5 10.47 24.91 -14.01
C ALA A 5 11.08 23.73 -13.24
N ALA A 6 10.80 23.62 -11.93
CA ALA A 6 11.27 22.50 -11.10
C ALA A 6 10.63 21.16 -11.51
N VAL A 7 9.36 21.18 -11.89
CA VAL A 7 8.65 20.00 -12.42
C VAL A 7 9.23 19.58 -13.77
N MET A 8 9.53 20.53 -14.67
CA MET A 8 10.17 20.21 -15.95
C MET A 8 11.59 19.64 -15.78
N GLN A 9 12.40 20.20 -14.88
CA GLN A 9 13.74 19.66 -14.57
C GLN A 9 13.71 18.25 -13.96
N PHE A 10 12.69 17.94 -13.15
CA PHE A 10 12.49 16.60 -12.62
C PHE A 10 12.06 15.61 -13.71
N MET A 11 11.22 16.06 -14.64
CA MET A 11 10.76 15.24 -15.77
C MET A 11 11.88 14.93 -16.77
N GLU A 12 12.89 15.80 -16.92
CA GLU A 12 14.09 15.53 -17.73
C GLU A 12 15.02 14.49 -17.10
N ARG A 13 15.07 14.40 -15.77
CA ARG A 13 15.94 13.46 -15.06
C ARG A 13 15.38 12.05 -14.94
N VAL A 14 14.13 11.84 -15.33
CA VAL A 14 13.46 10.54 -15.26
C VAL A 14 13.14 10.04 -16.68
N PRO A 15 14.02 9.24 -17.31
CA PRO A 15 13.81 8.72 -18.67
C PRO A 15 12.54 7.86 -18.81
N ALA A 16 11.93 7.42 -17.70
CA ALA A 16 10.63 6.77 -17.70
C ALA A 16 9.47 7.75 -17.97
N LEU A 17 9.55 8.98 -17.44
CA LEU A 17 8.55 10.03 -17.63
C LEU A 17 8.60 10.61 -19.04
N GLN A 18 9.79 10.84 -19.60
CA GLN A 18 9.94 11.24 -21.00
C GLN A 18 9.39 10.18 -21.97
N ARG A 19 9.58 8.89 -21.66
CA ARG A 19 9.00 7.78 -22.44
C ARG A 19 7.48 7.74 -22.33
N ALA A 20 6.93 7.95 -21.15
CA ALA A 20 5.48 8.02 -20.95
C ALA A 20 4.87 9.22 -21.69
N LEU A 21 5.48 10.39 -21.61
CA LEU A 21 5.04 11.60 -22.31
C LEU A 21 5.14 11.47 -23.82
N LYS A 22 6.23 10.91 -24.34
CA LYS A 22 6.36 10.65 -25.78
C LYS A 22 5.30 9.69 -26.29
N ARG A 23 4.88 8.68 -25.50
CA ARG A 23 3.80 7.75 -25.87
C ARG A 23 2.43 8.43 -25.88
N VAL A 24 2.17 9.31 -24.90
CA VAL A 24 0.92 10.10 -24.84
C VAL A 24 0.87 11.13 -25.97
N GLN A 25 1.99 11.81 -26.27
CA GLN A 25 2.08 12.80 -27.34
C GLN A 25 2.08 12.18 -28.75
N SER A 26 2.58 10.96 -28.92
CA SER A 26 2.61 10.28 -30.22
C SER A 26 1.30 9.58 -30.58
N GLY A 27 0.29 9.60 -29.71
CA GLY A 27 -0.97 8.88 -29.91
C GLY A 27 -0.78 7.37 -30.07
N GLN A 28 0.36 6.82 -29.60
CA GLN A 28 0.62 5.40 -29.70
C GLN A 28 -0.43 4.61 -28.92
N ALA A 29 -1.07 3.68 -29.62
CA ALA A 29 -2.15 2.85 -29.10
C ALA A 29 -1.79 2.26 -27.73
N ALA A 30 -2.80 2.17 -26.86
CA ALA A 30 -2.74 1.47 -25.60
C ALA A 30 -1.95 0.16 -25.77
N ALA A 31 -1.05 -0.12 -24.82
CA ALA A 31 -0.23 -1.34 -24.81
C ALA A 31 -1.07 -2.52 -25.27
N SER A 32 -0.56 -3.29 -26.22
CA SER A 32 -1.35 -4.38 -26.81
C SER A 32 -1.85 -5.32 -25.71
N PRO A 33 -3.04 -5.91 -25.82
CA PRO A 33 -3.58 -6.80 -24.78
C PRO A 33 -2.59 -7.90 -24.37
N GLN A 34 -1.76 -8.37 -25.32
CA GLN A 34 -0.67 -9.31 -25.08
C GLN A 34 0.47 -8.74 -24.22
N GLU A 35 0.88 -7.49 -24.42
CA GLU A 35 1.90 -6.84 -23.57
C GLU A 35 1.40 -6.60 -22.15
N ILE A 36 0.12 -6.21 -21.99
CA ILE A 36 -0.52 -6.06 -20.69
C ILE A 36 -0.59 -7.42 -19.97
N ALA A 37 -0.99 -8.48 -20.68
CA ALA A 37 -1.05 -9.83 -20.12
C ALA A 37 0.34 -10.34 -19.70
N ASN A 38 1.37 -10.08 -20.50
CA ASN A 38 2.75 -10.48 -20.17
C ASN A 38 3.30 -9.68 -18.98
N MET A 39 2.96 -8.39 -18.87
CA MET A 39 3.36 -7.58 -17.73
C MET A 39 2.62 -7.98 -16.45
N ALA A 40 1.34 -8.32 -16.54
CA ALA A 40 0.56 -8.83 -15.42
C ALA A 40 1.14 -10.14 -14.86
N ARG A 41 1.53 -11.08 -15.73
CA ARG A 41 2.20 -12.33 -15.33
C ARG A 41 3.51 -12.07 -14.58
N LYS A 42 4.38 -11.19 -15.12
CA LYS A 42 5.64 -10.83 -14.45
C LYS A 42 5.42 -10.20 -13.08
N VAL A 43 4.40 -9.34 -12.94
CA VAL A 43 4.05 -8.74 -11.64
C VAL A 43 3.56 -9.81 -10.68
N GLN A 44 2.75 -10.76 -11.15
CA GLN A 44 2.25 -11.87 -10.35
C GLN A 44 3.37 -12.79 -9.86
N ASP A 45 4.33 -13.12 -10.73
CA ASP A 45 5.50 -13.94 -10.37
C ASP A 45 6.37 -13.21 -9.32
N LEU A 46 6.65 -11.92 -9.53
CA LEU A 46 7.39 -11.11 -8.55
C LEU A 46 6.64 -11.00 -7.21
N GLN A 47 5.31 -10.89 -7.22
CA GLN A 47 4.51 -10.88 -6.00
C GLN A 47 4.58 -12.22 -5.26
N ALA A 48 4.58 -13.34 -5.99
CA ALA A 48 4.72 -14.67 -5.40
C ALA A 48 6.10 -14.85 -4.75
N ASP A 49 7.18 -14.44 -5.42
CA ASP A 49 8.53 -14.51 -4.86
C ASP A 49 8.67 -13.67 -3.59
N ILE A 50 8.15 -12.43 -3.60
CA ILE A 50 8.13 -11.56 -2.42
C ILE A 50 7.34 -12.19 -1.28
N LEU A 51 6.19 -12.80 -1.58
CA LEU A 51 5.36 -13.47 -0.58
C LEU A 51 6.09 -14.65 0.07
N VAL A 52 6.71 -15.51 -0.75
CA VAL A 52 7.48 -16.66 -0.27
C VAL A 52 8.64 -16.20 0.61
N GLN A 53 9.40 -15.20 0.15
CA GLN A 53 10.52 -14.65 0.92
C GLN A 53 10.06 -14.03 2.25
N ARG A 54 8.91 -13.33 2.26
CA ARG A 54 8.32 -12.79 3.49
C ARG A 54 7.86 -13.88 4.45
N MET A 55 7.26 -14.95 3.94
CA MET A 55 6.80 -16.07 4.78
C MET A 55 7.96 -16.83 5.41
N LEU A 56 9.03 -17.06 4.65
CA LEU A 56 10.22 -17.74 5.15
C LEU A 56 10.93 -16.93 6.24
N THR A 57 11.01 -15.61 6.09
CA THR A 57 11.65 -14.72 7.06
C THR A 57 10.75 -14.33 8.24
N PHE A 58 9.44 -14.58 8.15
CA PHE A 58 8.48 -14.25 9.21
C PHE A 58 8.80 -14.95 10.53
N GLY A 59 9.19 -16.23 10.49
CA GLY A 59 9.52 -16.99 11.70
C GLY A 59 10.72 -16.42 12.46
N GLU A 60 11.71 -15.86 11.75
CA GLU A 60 12.86 -15.18 12.35
C GLU A 60 12.45 -13.82 12.90
N ALA A 61 11.62 -13.08 12.17
CA ALA A 61 11.09 -11.79 12.60
C ALA A 61 10.30 -11.90 13.92
N VAL A 62 9.46 -12.95 14.07
CA VAL A 62 8.69 -13.19 15.30
C VAL A 62 9.59 -13.49 16.49
N LYS A 63 10.72 -14.18 16.29
CA LYS A 63 11.67 -14.48 17.38
C LYS A 63 12.37 -13.24 17.92
N GLY A 64 12.54 -12.20 17.11
CA GLY A 64 13.12 -10.92 17.54
C GLY A 64 12.15 -9.99 18.28
N VAL A 65 10.84 -10.25 18.22
CA VAL A 65 9.80 -9.41 18.84
C VAL A 65 10.02 -9.18 20.34
N PRO A 66 10.36 -10.20 21.17
CA PRO A 66 10.57 -10.00 22.61
C PRO A 66 11.73 -9.05 22.94
N GLU A 67 12.83 -9.12 22.19
CA GLU A 67 14.01 -8.27 22.40
C GLU A 67 13.73 -6.81 22.03
N GLU A 68 13.05 -6.60 20.90
CA GLU A 68 12.60 -5.27 20.48
C GLU A 68 11.58 -4.67 21.46
N LEU A 69 10.66 -5.47 22.00
CA LEU A 69 9.72 -5.04 23.04
C LEU A 69 10.42 -4.59 24.33
N ALA A 70 11.46 -5.28 24.75
CA ALA A 70 12.25 -4.89 25.92
C ALA A 70 12.94 -3.53 25.69
N SER A 71 13.57 -3.35 24.53
CA SER A 71 14.20 -2.09 24.10
C SER A 71 13.20 -0.93 24.02
N VAL A 72 12.01 -1.18 23.48
CA VAL A 72 10.93 -0.17 23.40
C VAL A 72 10.41 0.19 24.79
N ARG A 73 10.21 -0.80 25.68
CA ARG A 73 9.79 -0.57 27.07
C ARG A 73 10.76 0.35 27.81
N ASP A 74 12.06 0.12 27.68
CA ASP A 74 13.09 0.91 28.35
C ASP A 74 13.16 2.36 27.81
N LYS A 75 12.89 2.54 26.50
CA LYS A 75 12.80 3.85 25.85
C LYS A 75 11.54 4.62 26.26
N ILE A 76 10.41 3.93 26.43
CA ILE A 76 9.16 4.53 26.93
C ILE A 76 9.30 4.94 28.40
N ALA A 77 9.99 4.11 29.21
CA ALA A 77 10.27 4.43 30.61
C ALA A 77 11.18 5.66 30.79
N ASN A 78 11.95 6.03 29.74
CA ASN A 78 12.83 7.19 29.72
C ASN A 78 12.51 8.11 28.52
N PRO A 79 11.39 8.84 28.55
CA PRO A 79 10.86 9.57 27.39
C PRO A 79 11.79 10.69 26.89
N LEU A 80 12.71 11.17 27.73
CA LEU A 80 13.73 12.16 27.35
C LEU A 80 14.74 11.65 26.30
N LYS A 81 14.81 10.33 26.08
CA LYS A 81 15.71 9.71 25.10
C LYS A 81 15.02 9.42 23.75
N LEU A 82 13.72 9.68 23.63
CA LEU A 82 12.97 9.49 22.38
C LEU A 82 13.12 10.71 21.49
N THR A 83 13.62 10.49 20.27
CA THR A 83 13.63 11.54 19.25
C THR A 83 12.26 11.63 18.57
N VAL A 84 11.85 12.84 18.17
CA VAL A 84 10.60 13.06 17.40
C VAL A 84 10.56 12.20 16.12
N ARG A 85 11.73 11.99 15.51
CA ARG A 85 11.89 11.12 14.35
C ARG A 85 11.52 9.66 14.66
N GLN A 86 12.00 9.10 15.76
CA GLN A 86 11.65 7.72 16.16
C GLN A 86 10.16 7.56 16.44
N VAL A 87 9.53 8.58 17.04
CA VAL A 87 8.08 8.59 17.26
C VAL A 87 7.33 8.62 15.94
N ALA A 88 7.75 9.45 14.98
CA ALA A 88 7.13 9.53 13.66
C ALA A 88 7.28 8.22 12.86
N GLU A 89 8.47 7.61 12.87
CA GLU A 89 8.73 6.32 12.24
C GLU A 89 7.85 5.22 12.86
N GLY A 90 7.76 5.17 14.19
CA GLY A 90 6.88 4.24 14.91
C GLY A 90 5.39 4.46 14.60
N ALA A 91 4.95 5.72 14.49
CA ALA A 91 3.57 6.06 14.13
C ALA A 91 3.23 5.60 12.72
N VAL A 92 4.13 5.75 11.75
CA VAL A 92 3.93 5.25 10.38
C VAL A 92 3.74 3.72 10.38
N VAL A 93 4.56 3.00 11.14
CA VAL A 93 4.43 1.53 11.26
C VAL A 93 3.11 1.16 11.94
N ALA A 94 2.69 1.87 12.99
CA ALA A 94 1.42 1.63 13.66
C ALA A 94 0.21 1.83 12.72
N VAL A 95 0.23 2.87 11.88
CA VAL A 95 -0.79 3.10 10.85
C VAL A 95 -0.82 1.96 9.82
N GLN A 96 0.34 1.44 9.42
CA GLN A 96 0.41 0.29 8.51
C GLN A 96 -0.21 -0.97 9.14
N ILE A 97 0.10 -1.27 10.40
CA ILE A 97 -0.48 -2.41 11.13
C ILE A 97 -2.01 -2.25 11.23
N PHE A 98 -2.48 -1.06 11.57
CA PHE A 98 -3.91 -0.77 11.61
C PHE A 98 -4.58 -0.93 10.22
N GLY A 99 -3.91 -0.50 9.15
CA GLY A 99 -4.37 -0.73 7.78
C GLY A 99 -4.53 -2.22 7.45
N PHE A 100 -3.58 -3.06 7.84
CA PHE A 100 -3.70 -4.52 7.68
C PHE A 100 -4.86 -5.10 8.49
N PHE A 101 -5.10 -4.61 9.69
CA PHE A 101 -6.26 -4.99 10.50
C PHE A 101 -7.58 -4.67 9.75
N CYS A 102 -7.73 -3.45 9.22
CA CYS A 102 -8.91 -3.07 8.45
C CYS A 102 -9.12 -3.94 7.19
N ILE A 103 -8.04 -4.25 6.47
CA ILE A 103 -8.09 -5.16 5.31
C ILE A 103 -8.54 -6.55 5.76
N GLY A 104 -8.02 -7.06 6.88
CA GLY A 104 -8.43 -8.32 7.48
C GLY A 104 -9.93 -8.35 7.80
N GLU A 105 -10.47 -7.28 8.38
CA GLU A 105 -11.91 -7.16 8.61
C GLU A 105 -12.73 -7.12 7.33
N MET A 106 -12.25 -6.45 6.27
CA MET A 106 -12.94 -6.43 4.97
C MET A 106 -13.00 -7.82 4.35
N VAL A 107 -11.89 -8.57 4.41
CA VAL A 107 -11.83 -9.96 3.93
C VAL A 107 -12.74 -10.87 4.77
N GLY A 108 -12.70 -10.74 6.10
CA GLY A 108 -13.54 -11.51 7.01
C GLY A 108 -15.04 -11.27 6.80
N ARG A 109 -15.43 -10.00 6.55
CA ARG A 109 -16.82 -9.63 6.24
C ARG A 109 -17.22 -9.86 4.78
N ARG A 110 -16.25 -10.18 3.90
CA ARG A 110 -16.43 -10.26 2.44
C ARG A 110 -17.09 -9.01 1.84
N HIS A 111 -16.90 -7.86 2.47
CA HIS A 111 -17.43 -6.57 2.03
C HIS A 111 -16.33 -5.51 2.05
N VAL A 112 -16.21 -4.79 0.94
CA VAL A 112 -15.23 -3.71 0.76
C VAL A 112 -15.76 -2.39 1.34
N ILE A 113 -17.08 -2.23 1.45
CA ILE A 113 -17.73 -1.00 1.94
C ILE A 113 -18.88 -1.39 2.87
N GLY A 114 -18.84 -0.94 4.13
CA GLY A 114 -19.95 -1.01 5.07
C GLY A 114 -20.33 -2.41 5.58
N TYR A 115 -21.35 -2.44 6.44
CA TYR A 115 -22.04 -3.67 6.87
C TYR A 115 -23.28 -3.85 5.98
N THR A 116 -23.57 -5.08 5.56
CA THR A 116 -24.93 -5.45 5.13
C THR A 116 -25.83 -5.34 6.34
N THR A 117 -26.57 -4.25 6.44
CA THR A 117 -27.73 -4.21 7.33
C THR A 117 -28.71 -5.25 6.78
N PRO A 118 -29.25 -6.16 7.61
CA PRO A 118 -30.33 -7.01 7.15
C PRO A 118 -31.43 -6.09 6.64
N GLU A 119 -31.79 -6.25 5.37
CA GLU A 119 -32.85 -5.49 4.72
C GLU A 119 -34.07 -5.50 5.63
N GLN A 120 -34.56 -4.31 5.99
CA GLN A 120 -35.95 -4.17 6.38
C GLN A 120 -36.80 -4.84 5.28
N PRO A 121 -37.75 -5.71 5.63
CA PRO A 121 -38.59 -6.35 4.63
C PRO A 121 -39.36 -5.28 3.87
N SER A 122 -39.27 -5.36 2.54
CA SER A 122 -40.07 -4.68 1.52
C SER A 122 -41.30 -3.91 2.06
N SER A 123 -41.29 -2.59 1.96
CA SER A 123 -42.53 -1.84 1.77
C SER A 123 -42.55 -1.25 0.36
N ALA A 124 -43.27 -1.97 -0.50
CA ALA A 124 -44.04 -1.47 -1.62
C ALA A 124 -43.31 -0.68 -2.73
N ALA A 125 -43.04 -1.43 -3.80
CA ALA A 125 -43.38 -0.95 -5.14
C ALA A 125 -44.86 -0.52 -5.18
N SER A 126 -45.14 0.77 -5.35
CA SER A 126 -46.39 1.27 -5.94
C SER A 126 -46.26 2.74 -6.36
N HIS A 127 -45.66 2.97 -7.53
CA HIS A 127 -45.94 4.14 -8.36
C HIS A 127 -45.89 3.70 -9.82
N HIS A 128 -46.96 3.01 -10.25
CA HIS A 128 -47.54 3.03 -11.58
C HIS A 128 -48.95 2.47 -11.53
#